data_AF-A0A7G8E609-F1
#
_entry.id   AF-A0A7G8E609-F1
#
_cell.length_a   1.000
_cell.length_b   1.000
_cell.length_c   1.000
_cell.angle_alpha   90.00
_cell.angle_beta   90.00
_cell.angle_gamma   90.00
#
_symmetry.space_group_name_H-M   'P 1'
#
loop_
_entity.id
_entity.type
_entity.pdbx_description
1 polymer ?
#
loop_
_entity_poly.entity_id
_entity_poly.type
_entity_poly.pdbx_seq_one_letter_code
_entity_poly.pdbx_strand_id
1 'polypeptide(L)' 'MEDNQLFTTISVDVEALRLLHRSVAEAYDNWPGGDANEQVGLLNMKTQLYAALMDHLLELGSI' A
#
# COMPACT_ATOMS: atom_id res chain seq x y z
N MET A 1 19.88 21.00 2.94
CA MET A 1 18.49 21.40 3.18
C MET A 1 17.85 20.24 3.92
N GLU A 2 17.37 20.46 5.14
CA GLU A 2 16.54 19.46 5.82
C GLU A 2 15.21 19.39 5.08
N ASP A 3 14.95 18.27 4.42
CA ASP A 3 13.66 18.01 3.79
C ASP A 3 12.61 17.95 4.91
N ASN A 4 11.79 19.01 5.00
CA ASN A 4 10.69 19.11 5.95
C ASN A 4 9.56 18.17 5.47
N GLN A 5 9.74 16.88 5.73
CA GLN A 5 8.87 15.82 5.24
C GLN A 5 7.53 15.90 5.98
N LEU A 6 6.50 16.38 5.28
CA LEU A 6 5.14 16.43 5.79
C LEU A 6 4.55 15.01 5.81
N PHE A 7 4.40 14.45 7.01
CA PHE A 7 3.71 13.18 7.20
C PHE A 7 2.20 13.43 7.36
N THR A 8 1.41 12.75 6.55
CA THR A 8 -0.04 12.64 6.75
C THR A 8 -0.35 11.25 7.28
N THR A 9 -1.09 11.18 8.38
CA THR A 9 -1.57 9.91 8.95
C THR A 9 -3.03 9.72 8.59
N ILE A 10 -3.37 8.53 8.11
CA ILE A 10 -4.75 8.08 7.93
C ILE A 10 -4.98 6.88 8.85
N SER A 11 -6.11 6.86 9.55
CA SER A 11 -6.53 5.71 10.34
C SER A 11 -7.58 4.94 9.55
N VAL A 12 -7.34 3.64 9.37
CA VAL A 12 -8.21 2.72 8.64
C VAL A 12 -8.38 1.44 9.45
N ASP A 13 -9.51 0.76 9.27
CA ASP A 13 -9.66 -0.60 9.80
C ASP A 13 -8.96 -1.64 8.90
N VAL A 14 -8.84 -2.88 9.39
CA VAL A 14 -8.17 -3.97 8.66
C VAL A 14 -8.86 -4.32 7.33
N GLU A 15 -10.19 -4.16 7.24
CA GLU A 15 -10.92 -4.46 6.01
C GLU A 15 -10.68 -3.39 4.95
N ALA A 16 -10.60 -2.12 5.36
CA ALA A 16 -10.19 -1.01 4.52
C ALA A 16 -8.74 -1.20 4.04
N LEU A 17 -7.82 -1.64 4.91
CA LEU A 17 -6.44 -1.95 4.51
C LEU A 17 -6.39 -3.10 3.48
N ARG A 18 -7.19 -4.16 3.67
CA ARG A 18 -7.33 -5.26 2.71
C ARG A 18 -7.88 -4.77 1.36
N LEU A 19 -8.90 -3.92 1.40
CA LEU A 19 -9.50 -3.33 0.20
C LEU A 19 -8.49 -2.49 -0.56
N LEU A 20 -7.74 -1.62 0.13
CA LEU A 20 -6.68 -0.80 -0.47
C LEU A 20 -5.62 -1.66 -1.15
N HIS A 21 -5.11 -2.68 -0.44
CA HIS A 21 -4.13 -3.61 -1.02
C HIS A 21 -4.67 -4.27 -2.29
N ARG A 22 -5.91 -4.78 -2.27
CA ARG A 22 -6.54 -5.41 -3.43
C ARG A 22 -6.70 -4.44 -4.60
N SER A 23 -7.21 -3.24 -4.36
CA SER A 23 -7.42 -2.24 -5.42
C SER A 23 -6.11 -1.82 -6.08
N VAL A 24 -5.04 -1.65 -5.30
CA VAL A 24 -3.71 -1.33 -5.84
C VAL A 24 -3.12 -2.51 -6.61
N ALA A 25 -3.30 -3.74 -6.13
CA ALA A 25 -2.88 -4.94 -6.85
C ALA A 25 -3.59 -5.07 -8.20
N GLU A 26 -4.91 -4.87 -8.24
CA GLU A 26 -5.69 -4.87 -9.48
C GLU A 26 -5.25 -3.76 -10.44
N ALA A 27 -4.97 -2.57 -9.95
CA ALA A 27 -4.46 -1.46 -10.77
C ALA A 27 -3.07 -1.74 -11.35
N TYR A 28 -2.20 -2.39 -10.58
CA TYR A 28 -0.86 -2.80 -11.05
C TYR A 28 -0.95 -3.92 -12.08
N ASP A 29 -1.76 -4.94 -11.83
CA ASP A 29 -1.87 -6.13 -12.69
C ASP A 29 -2.58 -5.79 -14.02
N ASN A 30 -3.52 -4.83 -14.00
CA ASN A 30 -4.24 -4.33 -15.18
C ASN A 30 -3.69 -3.00 -15.72
N TRP A 31 -2.42 -2.69 -15.46
CA TRP A 31 -1.81 -1.43 -15.87
C TRP A 31 -1.96 -1.22 -17.38
N PRO A 32 -2.62 -0.13 -17.85
CA PRO A 32 -2.89 0.08 -19.27
C PRO A 32 -1.66 0.50 -20.09
N GLY A 33 -0.49 0.62 -19.43
CA GLY A 33 0.68 1.32 -19.96
C GLY A 33 0.66 2.80 -19.57
N GLY A 34 1.79 3.48 -19.71
CA GLY A 34 1.96 4.86 -19.25
C GLY A 34 3.38 5.13 -18.78
N ASP A 35 3.53 6.03 -17.81
CA ASP A 35 4.83 6.29 -17.18
C ASP A 35 5.27 5.06 -16.35
N ALA A 36 6.49 4.60 -16.58
CA ALA A 36 7.09 3.50 -15.81
C ALA A 36 7.19 3.85 -14.31
N ASN A 37 7.36 5.13 -13.97
CA ASN A 37 7.41 5.56 -12.58
C ASN A 37 6.08 5.35 -11.86
N GLU A 38 4.95 5.49 -12.56
CA GLU A 38 3.62 5.23 -11.99
C GLU A 38 3.45 3.74 -11.68
N GLN A 39 3.90 2.86 -12.59
CA GLN A 39 3.88 1.42 -12.36
C GLN A 39 4.79 1.00 -11.18
N VAL A 40 5.96 1.61 -11.05
CA VAL A 40 6.85 1.42 -9.88
C VAL A 40 6.18 1.94 -8.60
N GLY A 41 5.49 3.07 -8.66
CA GLY A 41 4.70 3.62 -7.54
C GLY A 41 3.61 2.65 -7.08
N LEU A 42 2.86 2.06 -8.01
CA LEU A 42 1.86 1.03 -7.72
C LEU A 42 2.47 -0.21 -7.09
N LEU A 43 3.62 -0.68 -7.57
CA LEU A 43 4.33 -1.81 -6.98
C LEU A 43 4.78 -1.54 -5.53
N ASN A 44 5.33 -0.35 -5.30
CA ASN A 44 5.77 0.08 -3.98
C ASN A 44 4.59 0.16 -3.01
N MET A 45 3.48 0.75 -3.43
CA MET A 45 2.27 0.87 -2.61
C MET A 45 1.66 -0.50 -2.33
N LYS A 46 1.58 -1.41 -3.33
CA LYS A 46 1.15 -2.81 -3.14
C LYS A 46 1.99 -3.50 -2.06
N THR A 47 3.31 -3.36 -2.14
CA THR A 47 4.26 -3.99 -1.21
C THR A 47 4.12 -3.43 0.21
N GLN A 48 4.02 -2.11 0.36
CA GLN A 48 3.89 -1.47 1.67
C GLN A 48 2.55 -1.79 2.34
N LEU A 49 1.45 -1.80 1.59
CA LEU A 49 0.14 -2.19 2.11
C LEU A 49 0.10 -3.66 2.54
N TYR A 50 0.77 -4.55 1.77
CA TYR A 50 0.91 -5.95 2.17
C TYR A 50 1.71 -6.11 3.46
N ALA A 51 2.83 -5.40 3.60
CA ALA A 51 3.64 -5.43 4.82
C ALA A 51 2.82 -4.94 6.03
N ALA A 52 2.14 -3.80 5.91
CA ALA A 52 1.27 -3.28 6.96
C ALA A 52 0.15 -4.27 7.36
N LEU A 53 -0.42 -4.98 6.38
CA LEU A 53 -1.43 -6.00 6.65
C LEU A 53 -0.83 -7.20 7.40
N MET A 54 0.36 -7.67 7.01
CA MET A 54 1.04 -8.79 7.67
C MET A 54 1.45 -8.43 9.10
N ASP A 55 1.99 -7.25 9.32
CA ASP A 55 2.34 -6.74 10.65
C ASP A 55 1.11 -6.72 11.55
N HIS A 56 -0.02 -6.20 11.04
CA HIS A 56 -1.27 -6.17 11.80
C HIS A 56 -1.82 -7.58 12.11
N LEU A 57 -1.73 -8.53 11.17
CA LEU A 57 -2.17 -9.91 11.40
C LEU A 57 -1.30 -10.63 12.44
N LEU A 58 0.00 -10.36 12.44
CA LEU A 58 0.94 -10.89 13.43
C LEU A 58 0.65 -10.33 14.83
N GLU A 59 0.40 -9.01 14.94
CA GLU A 59 0.01 -8.38 16.22
C GLU A 59 -1.28 -8.97 16.81
N LEU A 60 -2.22 -9.34 15.95
CA LEU A 60 -3.48 -9.98 16.34
C LEU A 60 -3.35 -11.49 16.62
N GLY A 61 -2.18 -12.11 16.40
CA GLY A 61 -1.99 -13.56 16.51
C GLY A 61 -2.85 -14.37 15.55
N SER A 62 -3.22 -13.77 14.41
CA SER A 62 -4.07 -14.39 13.38
C SER A 62 -3.29 -15.24 12.36
N ILE A 63 -1.96 -15.25 12.49
CA ILE A 63 -1.00 -16.08 11.75
C ILE A 63 0.15 -16.49 12.67
#